data_AF-F2QVR7-F1
#
_entry.id   AF-F2QVR7-F1
#
_cell.length_a   1.000
_cell.length_b   1.000
_cell.length_c   1.000
_cell.angle_alpha   90.00
_cell.angle_beta   90.00
_cell.angle_gamma   90.00
#
_symmetry.space_group_name_H-M   'P 1'
#
loop_
_entity.id
_entity.type
_entity.pdbx_description
1 polymer ?
#
loop_
_entity_poly.entity_id
_entity_poly.type
_entity_poly.pdbx_seq_one_letter_code
_entity_poly.pdbx_strand_id
1 'polypeptide(L)'
;MATTAKEVAKRLVSVLESFPKERIEHFASFKEVQAERFAVIAGLPSKSKDLKTTKSNKSIAEIVSSTLSNKSGPKDTFKTDALTSQVLEQQLVSAANISQNKYSTYYPISSKLLKPKGNPNYYDRLVGDLEKGGKQKEGLLSGMMTVITGKY
;
A
#
# COMPACT_ATOMS: atom_id res chain seq x y z
N MET A 1 21.54 -10.48 -22.79
CA MET A 1 20.76 -9.59 -23.68
C MET A 1 20.17 -8.49 -22.82
N ALA A 2 20.40 -7.22 -23.15
CA ALA A 2 19.83 -6.11 -22.39
C ALA A 2 18.30 -6.12 -22.57
N THR A 3 17.56 -6.35 -21.50
CA THR A 3 16.11 -6.32 -21.50
C THR A 3 15.61 -4.91 -21.74
N THR A 4 14.69 -4.73 -22.68
CA THR A 4 14.13 -3.40 -22.97
C THR A 4 13.20 -2.97 -21.84
N ALA A 5 13.13 -1.66 -21.54
CA ALA A 5 12.25 -1.13 -20.50
C ALA A 5 10.79 -1.57 -20.68
N LYS A 6 10.33 -1.67 -21.94
CA LYS A 6 8.99 -2.15 -22.31
C LYS A 6 8.76 -3.61 -21.95
N GLU A 7 9.75 -4.48 -22.16
CA GLU A 7 9.67 -5.90 -21.79
C GLU A 7 9.63 -6.09 -20.28
N VAL A 8 10.46 -5.34 -19.55
CA VAL A 8 10.47 -5.39 -18.08
C VAL A 8 9.13 -4.90 -17.54
N ALA A 9 8.59 -3.81 -18.09
CA ALA A 9 7.27 -3.30 -17.71
C ALA A 9 6.15 -4.32 -17.97
N LYS A 10 6.17 -5.07 -19.08
CA LYS A 10 5.21 -6.16 -19.34
C LYS A 10 5.25 -7.24 -18.27
N ARG A 11 6.45 -7.68 -17.87
CA ARG A 11 6.62 -8.67 -16.80
C ARG A 11 6.13 -8.14 -15.46
N LEU A 12 6.41 -6.87 -15.18
CA LEU A 12 5.95 -6.18 -13.96
C LEU A 12 4.42 -6.12 -13.89
N VAL A 13 3.76 -5.75 -14.99
CA VAL A 13 2.29 -5.77 -15.08
C VAL A 13 1.74 -7.18 -14.84
N SER A 14 2.34 -8.22 -15.43
CA SER A 14 1.92 -9.61 -15.20
C SER A 14 2.04 -10.03 -13.72
N VAL A 15 3.14 -9.66 -13.06
CA VAL A 15 3.31 -9.91 -11.62
C VAL A 15 2.25 -9.17 -10.81
N LEU A 16 2.00 -7.89 -11.11
CA LEU A 16 0.98 -7.09 -10.40
C LEU A 16 -0.43 -7.66 -10.62
N GLU A 17 -0.76 -8.12 -11.83
CA GLU A 17 -2.05 -8.77 -12.11
C GLU A 17 -2.26 -10.06 -11.30
N SER A 18 -1.19 -10.75 -10.90
CA SER A 18 -1.26 -11.93 -10.03
C SER A 18 -1.52 -11.61 -8.55
N PHE A 19 -1.41 -10.35 -8.12
CA PHE A 19 -1.58 -9.99 -6.71
C PHE A 19 -3.01 -10.25 -6.24
N PRO A 20 -3.21 -10.68 -4.98
CA PRO A 20 -4.56 -10.80 -4.41
C PRO A 20 -5.23 -9.43 -4.34
N LYS A 21 -6.57 -9.43 -4.30
CA LYS A 21 -7.33 -8.20 -4.05
C LYS A 21 -7.02 -7.68 -2.64
N GLU A 22 -6.83 -6.37 -2.49
CA GLU A 22 -6.57 -5.78 -1.17
C GLU A 22 -7.79 -5.94 -0.26
N ARG A 23 -7.53 -6.16 1.04
CA ARG A 23 -8.60 -6.27 2.04
C ARG A 23 -9.28 -4.93 2.34
N ILE A 24 -8.55 -3.82 2.15
CA ILE A 24 -9.01 -2.49 2.53
C ILE A 24 -8.70 -1.52 1.38
N GLU A 25 -9.74 -1.10 0.67
CA GLU A 25 -9.67 -0.16 -0.45
C GLU A 25 -10.22 1.20 0.02
N HIS A 26 -9.38 2.05 0.61
CA HIS A 26 -9.86 3.33 1.15
C HIS A 26 -10.10 4.39 0.07
N PHE A 27 -9.36 4.36 -1.05
CA PHE A 27 -9.50 5.32 -2.15
C PHE A 27 -9.19 4.75 -3.53
N ALA A 28 -8.14 3.93 -3.64
CA ALA A 28 -7.77 3.25 -4.86
C ALA A 28 -7.04 1.94 -4.53
N SER A 29 -7.15 0.95 -5.41
CA SER A 29 -6.42 -0.29 -5.26
C SER A 29 -4.95 -0.09 -5.64
N PHE A 30 -4.02 -0.51 -4.79
CA PHE A 30 -2.59 -0.44 -5.09
C PHE A 30 -2.26 -1.25 -6.34
N LYS A 31 -2.79 -2.48 -6.41
CA LYS A 31 -2.68 -3.37 -7.57
C LYS A 31 -3.13 -2.69 -8.85
N GLU A 32 -4.34 -2.13 -8.86
CA GLU A 32 -4.91 -1.52 -10.06
C GLU A 32 -4.12 -0.27 -10.49
N VAL A 33 -3.79 0.62 -9.54
CA VAL A 33 -3.03 1.86 -9.82
C VAL A 33 -1.63 1.56 -10.36
N GLN A 34 -0.93 0.59 -9.79
CA GLN A 34 0.41 0.23 -10.27
C GLN A 34 0.34 -0.48 -11.62
N ALA A 35 -0.63 -1.40 -11.81
CA ALA A 35 -0.79 -2.08 -13.09
C ALA A 35 -1.08 -1.08 -14.22
N GLU A 36 -1.94 -0.10 -13.99
CA GLU A 36 -2.21 1.00 -14.92
C GLU A 36 -0.96 1.82 -15.22
N ARG A 37 -0.22 2.24 -14.19
CA ARG A 37 1.03 3.00 -14.35
C ARG A 37 2.02 2.26 -15.26
N PHE A 38 2.24 0.97 -15.02
CA PHE A 38 3.20 0.19 -15.80
C PHE A 38 2.66 -0.29 -17.15
N ALA A 39 1.34 -0.36 -17.34
CA ALA A 39 0.72 -0.64 -18.63
C ALA A 39 1.06 0.44 -19.66
N VAL A 40 1.07 1.72 -19.25
CA VAL A 40 1.46 2.84 -20.13
C VAL A 40 2.89 2.65 -20.66
N ILE A 41 3.83 2.28 -19.78
CA ILE A 41 5.25 2.05 -20.14
C ILE A 41 5.40 0.78 -20.99
N ALA A 42 4.60 -0.25 -20.70
CA ALA A 42 4.56 -1.49 -21.47
C ALA A 42 3.92 -1.32 -22.87
N GLY A 43 3.28 -0.17 -23.15
CA GLY A 43 2.48 0.06 -24.35
C GLY A 43 1.24 -0.84 -24.42
N LEU A 44 0.67 -1.18 -23.26
CA LEU A 44 -0.55 -1.95 -23.12
C LEU A 44 -1.75 -0.99 -22.92
N PRO A 45 -2.96 -1.37 -23.34
CA PRO A 45 -4.14 -0.55 -23.07
C PRO A 45 -4.39 -0.50 -21.56
N SER A 46 -4.45 0.71 -20.99
CA SER A 46 -4.83 0.88 -19.58
C SER A 46 -6.29 0.49 -19.40
N LYS A 47 -6.56 -0.36 -18.40
CA LYS A 47 -7.91 -0.67 -17.95
C LYS A 47 -8.35 0.41 -16.96
N SER A 48 -8.50 1.66 -17.41
CA SER A 48 -9.04 2.72 -16.57
C SER A 48 -10.49 2.39 -16.22
N LYS A 49 -10.73 1.87 -15.01
CA LYS A 49 -12.07 1.95 -14.43
C LYS A 49 -12.22 3.40 -14.01
N ASP A 50 -12.96 4.18 -14.80
CA ASP A 50 -13.54 5.42 -14.28
C ASP A 50 -14.13 5.10 -12.90
N LEU A 51 -13.68 5.85 -11.89
CA LEU A 51 -14.21 5.78 -10.52
C LEU A 51 -15.72 5.65 -10.65
N LYS A 52 -16.27 4.50 -10.26
CA LYS A 52 -17.72 4.28 -10.27
C LYS A 52 -18.33 5.28 -9.31
N THR A 53 -18.72 6.45 -9.81
CA THR A 53 -19.61 7.38 -9.14
C THR A 53 -20.90 6.60 -8.91
N THR A 54 -21.10 6.20 -7.67
CA THR A 54 -22.35 5.63 -7.20
C THR A 54 -23.45 6.64 -7.48
N LYS A 55 -24.29 6.35 -8.49
CA LYS A 55 -25.59 6.97 -8.82
C LYS A 55 -25.85 8.29 -8.10
N SER A 56 -25.17 9.36 -8.52
CA SER A 56 -25.54 10.72 -8.16
C SER A 56 -26.52 11.23 -9.22
N ASN A 57 -27.65 11.79 -8.78
CA ASN A 57 -28.66 12.38 -9.65
C ASN A 57 -27.99 13.30 -10.69
N LYS A 58 -28.47 13.21 -11.94
CA LYS A 58 -27.84 13.79 -13.15
C LYS A 58 -27.44 15.27 -13.00
N SER A 59 -28.13 16.03 -12.14
CA SER A 59 -27.86 17.45 -11.88
C SER A 59 -26.52 17.75 -11.21
N ILE A 60 -26.08 16.94 -10.24
CA ILE A 60 -24.81 17.18 -9.54
C ILE A 60 -23.64 16.77 -10.44
N ALA A 61 -23.81 15.70 -11.24
CA ALA A 61 -22.79 15.27 -12.19
C ALA A 61 -22.52 16.32 -13.28
N GLU A 62 -23.54 17.05 -13.72
CA GLU A 62 -23.45 18.11 -14.73
C GLU A 62 -22.85 19.43 -14.20
N ILE A 63 -23.18 19.78 -12.94
CA ILE A 63 -22.55 20.90 -12.24
C ILE A 63 -21.07 20.57 -11.95
N VAL A 64 -20.78 19.35 -11.52
CA VAL A 64 -19.40 18.92 -11.25
C VAL A 64 -18.59 18.85 -12.53
N SER A 65 -19.14 18.34 -13.64
CA SER A 65 -18.43 18.28 -14.93
C SER A 65 -18.18 19.66 -15.55
N SER A 66 -19.10 20.62 -15.43
CA SER A 66 -18.92 22.01 -15.89
C SER A 66 -17.96 22.82 -15.00
N THR A 67 -17.84 22.47 -13.72
CA THR A 67 -16.89 23.12 -12.80
C THR A 67 -15.49 22.50 -12.89
N LEU A 68 -15.40 21.18 -13.16
CA LEU A 68 -14.13 20.47 -13.34
C LEU A 68 -13.53 20.65 -14.74
N SER A 69 -14.34 20.88 -15.78
CA SER A 69 -13.82 21.14 -17.14
C SER A 69 -12.97 22.43 -17.22
N ASN A 70 -13.18 23.37 -16.29
CA ASN A 70 -12.38 24.60 -16.17
C ASN A 70 -11.18 24.47 -15.23
N LYS A 71 -10.99 23.31 -14.59
CA LYS A 71 -9.72 22.92 -13.98
C LYS A 71 -9.26 21.63 -14.65
N SER A 72 -8.71 21.78 -15.86
CA SER A 72 -7.59 20.92 -16.24
C SER A 72 -6.46 21.21 -15.25
N GLY A 73 -6.55 20.63 -14.05
CA GLY A 73 -5.36 20.33 -13.29
C GLY A 73 -4.36 19.65 -14.24
N PRO A 74 -3.05 19.91 -14.09
CA PRO A 74 -2.07 19.30 -14.96
C PRO A 74 -2.43 17.83 -15.09
N LYS A 75 -2.68 17.35 -16.31
CA LYS A 75 -2.75 15.91 -16.56
C LYS A 75 -1.47 15.41 -15.91
N ASP A 76 -1.57 14.66 -14.81
CA ASP A 76 -0.41 14.19 -14.06
C ASP A 76 0.32 13.23 -14.99
N THR A 77 1.11 13.78 -15.90
CA THR A 77 1.96 13.06 -16.81
C THR A 77 3.03 12.51 -15.93
N PHE A 78 2.86 11.23 -15.59
CA PHE A 78 3.82 10.49 -14.82
C PHE A 78 5.20 10.71 -15.45
N LYS A 79 6.17 11.22 -14.69
CA LYS A 79 7.51 11.50 -15.20
C LYS A 79 8.18 10.16 -15.57
N THR A 80 8.12 9.80 -16.84
CA THR A 80 8.69 8.56 -17.37
C THR A 80 10.21 8.56 -17.40
N ASP A 81 10.82 9.74 -17.34
CA ASP A 81 12.27 9.92 -17.52
C ASP A 81 13.09 9.25 -16.41
N ALA A 82 12.52 9.12 -15.21
CA ALA A 82 13.15 8.46 -14.06
C ALA A 82 13.05 6.92 -14.11
N LEU A 83 12.25 6.36 -15.03
CA LEU A 83 12.01 4.91 -15.13
C LEU A 83 12.97 4.27 -16.13
N THR A 84 14.24 4.29 -15.77
CA THR A 84 15.26 3.54 -16.52
C THR A 84 15.01 2.03 -16.42
N SER A 85 15.59 1.25 -17.34
CA SER A 85 15.48 -0.22 -17.31
C SER A 85 15.89 -0.82 -15.97
N GLN A 86 16.98 -0.31 -15.39
CA GLN A 86 17.50 -0.75 -14.09
C GLN A 86 16.49 -0.50 -12.96
N VAL A 87 15.85 0.67 -12.94
CA VAL A 87 14.82 0.99 -11.94
C VAL A 87 13.62 0.05 -12.11
N LEU A 88 13.17 -0.18 -13.34
CA LEU A 88 12.07 -1.11 -13.62
C LEU A 88 12.39 -2.55 -13.20
N GLU A 89 13.64 -2.99 -13.37
CA GLU A 89 14.09 -4.30 -12.91
C GLU A 89 14.07 -4.40 -11.38
N GLN A 90 14.52 -3.36 -10.67
CA GLN A 90 14.42 -3.30 -9.21
C GLN A 90 12.95 -3.33 -8.73
N GLN A 91 12.06 -2.64 -9.45
CA GLN A 91 10.62 -2.68 -9.16
C GLN A 91 10.05 -4.09 -9.37
N LEU A 92 10.44 -4.77 -10.45
CA LEU A 92 10.05 -6.16 -10.73
C LEU A 92 10.51 -7.12 -9.62
N VAL A 93 11.78 -7.03 -9.20
CA VAL A 93 12.31 -7.85 -8.10
C VAL A 93 11.55 -7.58 -6.81
N SER A 94 11.27 -6.31 -6.52
CA SER A 94 10.54 -5.92 -5.31
C SER A 94 9.10 -6.43 -5.31
N ALA A 95 8.38 -6.30 -6.44
CA ALA A 95 7.04 -6.82 -6.61
C ALA A 95 7.00 -8.35 -6.48
N ALA A 96 7.95 -9.06 -7.09
CA ALA A 96 8.07 -10.51 -6.96
C ALA A 96 8.35 -10.94 -5.50
N ASN A 97 9.23 -10.24 -4.79
CA ASN A 97 9.51 -10.52 -3.38
C ASN A 97 8.27 -10.36 -2.49
N ILE A 98 7.45 -9.34 -2.75
CA ILE A 98 6.18 -9.10 -2.03
C ILE A 98 5.19 -10.24 -2.34
N SER A 99 4.99 -10.57 -3.61
CA SER A 99 4.09 -11.65 -4.05
C SER A 99 4.43 -13.00 -3.40
N GLN A 100 5.72 -13.30 -3.27
CA GLN A 100 6.22 -14.55 -2.70
C GLN A 100 6.30 -14.54 -1.17
N ASN A 101 5.82 -13.48 -0.50
CA ASN A 101 5.93 -13.30 0.95
C ASN A 101 7.36 -13.48 1.48
N LYS A 102 8.39 -13.17 0.67
CA LYS A 102 9.80 -13.47 0.97
C LYS A 102 10.22 -13.00 2.36
N TYR A 103 9.84 -11.79 2.74
CA TYR A 103 10.23 -11.19 4.03
C TYR A 103 9.46 -11.77 5.21
N SER A 104 8.23 -12.26 5.01
CA SER A 104 7.52 -13.00 6.05
C SER A 104 8.24 -14.31 6.37
N THR A 105 8.72 -15.00 5.33
CA THR A 105 9.52 -16.22 5.48
C THR A 105 10.89 -15.95 6.08
N TYR A 106 11.57 -14.87 5.65
CA TYR A 106 12.91 -14.54 6.11
C TYR A 106 12.95 -13.96 7.53
N TYR A 107 11.90 -13.23 7.93
CA TYR A 107 11.75 -12.64 9.26
C TYR A 107 10.48 -13.18 9.93
N PRO A 108 10.46 -14.48 10.30
CA PRO A 108 9.29 -15.07 10.92
C PRO A 108 9.00 -14.37 12.25
N ILE A 109 7.72 -14.10 12.49
CA ILE A 109 7.24 -13.51 13.74
C ILE A 109 7.42 -14.56 14.84
N SER A 110 8.50 -14.42 15.60
CA SER A 110 8.81 -15.33 16.71
C SER A 110 8.24 -14.81 18.03
N SER A 111 8.07 -15.72 18.99
CA SER A 111 7.68 -15.37 20.36
C SER A 111 8.66 -14.39 21.01
N LYS A 112 9.93 -14.39 20.62
CA LYS A 112 10.94 -13.45 21.10
C LYS A 112 10.68 -12.00 20.64
N LEU A 113 10.12 -11.82 19.45
CA LEU A 113 9.72 -10.50 18.93
C LEU A 113 8.44 -10.01 19.57
N LEU A 114 7.46 -10.90 19.73
CA LEU A 114 6.16 -10.56 20.34
C LEU A 114 6.28 -10.35 21.86
N LYS A 115 7.14 -11.13 22.53
CA LYS A 115 7.34 -11.14 23.98
C LYS A 115 8.82 -10.99 24.32
N PRO A 116 9.39 -9.79 24.13
CA PRO A 116 10.80 -9.56 24.42
C PRO A 116 11.06 -9.70 25.94
N LYS A 117 12.26 -10.16 26.31
CA LYS A 117 12.64 -10.42 27.72
C LYS A 117 12.45 -9.21 28.64
N GLY A 118 12.59 -7.99 28.12
CA GLY A 118 12.45 -6.75 28.89
C GLY A 118 11.00 -6.31 29.11
N ASN A 119 10.08 -6.68 28.22
CA ASN A 119 8.65 -6.36 28.34
C ASN A 119 7.80 -7.42 27.61
N PRO A 120 7.54 -8.57 28.24
CA PRO A 120 6.83 -9.69 27.61
C PRO A 120 5.38 -9.37 27.25
N ASN A 121 4.78 -8.38 27.92
CA ASN A 121 3.35 -8.03 27.80
C ASN A 121 3.11 -6.89 26.79
N TYR A 122 4.17 -6.31 26.21
CA TYR A 122 4.08 -5.13 25.35
C TYR A 122 3.13 -5.32 24.15
N TYR A 123 3.32 -6.40 23.41
CA TYR A 123 2.51 -6.70 22.23
C TYR A 123 1.04 -6.94 22.60
N ASP A 124 0.79 -7.77 23.62
CA ASP A 124 -0.56 -8.10 24.07
C ASP A 124 -1.32 -6.84 24.53
N ARG A 125 -0.63 -5.87 25.14
CA ARG A 125 -1.18 -4.54 25.44
C ARG A 125 -1.53 -3.76 24.17
N LEU A 126 -0.61 -3.61 23.22
CA LEU A 126 -0.86 -2.83 22.01
C LEU A 126 -2.06 -3.38 21.21
N VAL A 127 -2.16 -4.70 21.11
CA VAL A 127 -3.31 -5.37 20.48
C VAL A 127 -4.58 -5.10 21.29
N GLY A 128 -4.53 -5.25 22.61
CA GLY A 128 -5.67 -4.93 23.48
C GLY A 128 -6.11 -3.46 23.40
N ASP A 129 -5.17 -2.53 23.25
CA ASP A 129 -5.43 -1.10 23.09
C ASP A 129 -6.09 -0.82 21.73
N LEU A 130 -5.60 -1.44 20.65
CA LEU A 130 -6.20 -1.36 19.32
C LEU A 130 -7.63 -1.91 19.31
N GLU A 131 -7.84 -3.12 19.84
CA GLU A 131 -9.15 -3.78 19.89
C GLU A 131 -10.16 -3.00 20.75
N LYS A 132 -9.71 -2.34 21.80
CA LYS A 132 -10.56 -1.55 22.72
C LYS A 132 -10.64 -0.06 22.35
N GLY A 133 -10.07 0.34 21.20
CA GLY A 133 -10.12 1.71 20.69
C GLY A 133 -9.40 2.74 21.55
N GLY A 134 -8.25 2.40 22.12
CA GLY A 134 -7.39 3.30 22.89
C GLY A 134 -7.92 3.67 24.29
N LYS A 135 -8.89 2.91 24.82
CA LYS A 135 -9.56 3.21 26.11
C LYS A 135 -8.90 2.57 27.34
N GLN A 136 -7.88 1.73 27.16
CA GLN A 136 -7.11 1.17 28.28
C GLN A 136 -6.22 2.27 28.87
N LYS A 137 -6.63 2.83 30.00
CA LYS A 137 -5.79 3.70 30.82
C LYS A 137 -5.11 2.83 31.86
N GLU A 138 -3.78 2.83 31.89
CA GLU A 138 -3.06 2.30 33.05
C GLU A 138 -3.41 3.14 34.27
N GLY A 139 -3.67 2.49 35.41
CA GLY A 139 -3.86 3.20 36.67
C GLY A 139 -2.59 3.98 37.02
N LEU A 140 -2.74 5.17 37.62
CA LEU A 140 -1.63 6.06 37.99
C LEU A 140 -0.51 5.35 38.77
N LEU A 141 -0.86 4.42 39.65
CA LEU A 141 0.10 3.59 40.41
C LEU A 141 0.89 2.61 39.52
N SER A 142 0.24 2.00 38.54
CA SER A 142 0.89 1.07 37.60
C SER A 142 1.89 1.81 36.72
N GLY A 143 1.48 2.97 36.18
CA GLY A 143 2.37 3.81 35.38
C GLY A 143 3.55 4.34 36.19
N MET A 144 3.35 4.67 37.47
CA MET A 144 4.44 5.10 38.36
C MET A 144 5.42 3.97 38.65
N MET A 145 4.94 2.76 38.96
CA MET A 145 5.82 1.60 39.19
C MET A 145 6.63 1.26 37.95
N THR A 146 6.03 1.31 36.76
CA THR A 146 6.74 1.10 35.49
C THR A 146 7.94 2.04 35.32
N VAL A 147 7.75 3.33 35.58
CA VAL A 147 8.82 4.33 35.39
C VAL A 147 9.99 4.05 36.33
N ILE A 148 9.69 3.57 37.55
CA ILE A 148 10.70 3.29 38.59
C ILE A 148 11.44 1.98 38.33
N THR A 149 10.72 0.91 37.99
CA THR A 149 11.33 -0.42 37.82
C THR A 149 12.01 -0.57 36.47
N GLY A 150 11.70 0.30 35.49
CA GLY A 150 12.11 0.14 34.10
C GLY A 150 11.62 -1.17 33.46
N LYS A 151 10.75 -1.90 34.18
CA LYS A 151 10.16 -3.17 33.82
C LYS A 151 8.66 -3.01 33.90
N TYR A 152 8.01 -3.26 32.77
CA TYR A 152 6.59 -3.55 32.73
C TYR A 152 6.36 -5.01 33.09
#